data_AF-A0A559PLS4-F1
#
_entry.id   AF-A0A559PLS4-F1
#
_cell.length_a   1.000
_cell.length_b   1.000
_cell.length_c   1.000
_cell.angle_alpha   90.00
_cell.angle_beta   90.00
_cell.angle_gamma   90.00
#
_symmetry.space_group_name_H-M   'P 1'
#
loop_
_entity.id
_entity.type
_entity.pdbx_description
1 polymer ?
#
loop_
_entity_poly.entity_id
_entity_poly.type
_entity_poly.pdbx_seq_one_letter_code
_entity_poly.pdbx_strand_id
1 'polypeptide(L)'
;MNIKNYVLSIIILTSFISCGQETFEFKSEINPEKTYSLTMNMSSTNRVNYLTENSELKGKTAESNNSTKMTRITTTKEIMNNDSFPAIIEYGQIITTINGSKTTNPISGTIVKGTYFDNKLNVKEVLSNDLDEKTKNGIKYALENVKPDIDFPKKPLKIGDSFEHNMPMTIPIEGANPVKIEIIKTFTLKSVKENIAIFILKETIQLSTQIEQTNVTANGDGNGIVEFDINENQIIKNNASFTIEVNVKINDDITVNSIVNSNSEVETKIE
;
A
#
# COMPACT_ATOMS: atom_id res chain seq x y z
N MET A 1 40.63 -43.10 -30.30
CA MET A 1 40.31 -42.28 -29.10
C MET A 1 38.79 -42.28 -28.96
N ASN A 2 38.25 -42.84 -27.87
CA ASN A 2 36.84 -43.22 -27.79
C ASN A 2 35.91 -42.01 -27.58
N ILE A 3 34.90 -41.86 -28.44
CA ILE A 3 33.81 -40.87 -28.32
C ILE A 3 33.14 -40.90 -26.93
N LYS A 4 33.10 -42.07 -26.28
CA LYS A 4 32.61 -42.22 -24.90
C LYS A 4 33.37 -41.38 -23.87
N ASN A 5 34.66 -41.15 -24.06
CA ASN A 5 35.46 -40.36 -23.11
C ASN A 5 35.18 -38.85 -23.25
N TYR A 6 34.81 -38.38 -24.45
CA TYR A 6 34.43 -36.98 -24.67
C TYR A 6 33.05 -36.65 -24.10
N VAL A 7 32.09 -37.57 -24.20
CA VAL A 7 30.74 -37.40 -23.63
C VAL A 7 30.80 -37.33 -22.10
N LEU A 8 31.65 -38.15 -21.47
CA LEU A 8 31.82 -38.14 -20.02
C LEU A 8 32.47 -36.83 -19.53
N SER A 9 33.45 -36.29 -20.26
CA SER A 9 34.07 -34.99 -19.94
C SER A 9 33.13 -33.80 -20.11
N ILE A 10 32.20 -33.84 -21.07
CA ILE A 10 31.19 -32.78 -21.27
C ILE A 10 30.17 -32.77 -20.13
N ILE A 11 29.71 -33.94 -19.69
CA ILE A 11 28.74 -34.04 -18.58
C ILE A 11 29.35 -33.51 -17.26
N ILE A 12 30.62 -33.83 -17.00
CA ILE A 12 31.35 -33.35 -15.82
C ILE A 12 31.56 -31.82 -15.87
N LEU A 13 31.84 -31.24 -17.04
CA LEU A 13 31.95 -29.77 -17.18
C LEU A 13 30.61 -29.06 -16.97
N THR A 14 29.48 -29.64 -17.38
CA THR A 14 28.15 -29.03 -17.17
C THR A 14 27.70 -29.05 -15.71
N SER A 15 28.17 -30.00 -14.89
CA SER A 15 27.85 -30.04 -13.46
C SER A 15 28.53 -28.94 -12.64
N PHE A 16 29.62 -28.32 -13.13
CA PHE A 16 30.30 -27.22 -12.42
C PHE A 16 29.73 -25.83 -12.73
N ILE A 17 28.83 -25.71 -13.72
CA ILE A 17 28.18 -24.42 -14.07
C ILE A 17 26.83 -24.27 -13.36
N SER A 18 26.41 -25.24 -12.55
CA SER A 18 25.31 -25.10 -11.61
C SER A 18 25.73 -24.24 -10.39
N CYS A 19 26.18 -23.01 -10.62
CA CYS A 19 26.11 -21.98 -9.59
C CYS A 19 24.63 -21.86 -9.22
N GLY A 20 24.27 -22.29 -8.00
CA GLY A 20 22.93 -22.06 -7.48
C GLY A 20 22.60 -20.58 -7.65
N GLN A 21 21.45 -20.29 -8.26
CA GLN A 21 20.99 -18.93 -8.45
C GLN A 21 20.94 -18.23 -7.08
N GLU A 22 21.55 -17.05 -6.99
CA GLU A 22 21.61 -16.26 -5.76
C GLU A 22 20.21 -16.06 -5.17
N THR A 23 20.11 -16.25 -3.86
CA THR A 23 18.86 -16.18 -3.10
C THR A 23 18.96 -15.06 -2.08
N PHE A 24 17.85 -14.38 -1.84
CA PHE A 24 17.76 -13.25 -0.93
C PHE A 24 16.66 -13.50 0.10
N GLU A 25 16.97 -13.24 1.36
CA GLU A 25 16.01 -13.26 2.46
C GLU A 25 15.53 -11.83 2.72
N PHE A 26 14.23 -11.70 2.94
CA PHE A 26 13.59 -10.40 3.17
C PHE A 26 12.71 -10.48 4.41
N LYS A 27 12.67 -9.38 5.15
CA LYS A 27 11.77 -9.16 6.28
C LYS A 27 11.42 -7.69 6.34
N SER A 28 10.20 -7.34 6.72
CA SER A 28 9.77 -5.94 6.88
C SER A 28 9.71 -5.62 8.36
N GLU A 29 10.57 -4.72 8.85
CA GLU A 29 10.72 -4.45 10.29
C GLU A 29 11.07 -2.99 10.55
N ILE A 30 10.42 -2.38 11.54
CA ILE A 30 10.80 -1.07 12.07
C ILE A 30 11.98 -1.23 13.03
N ASN A 31 13.07 -0.51 12.78
CA ASN A 31 14.26 -0.51 13.62
C ASN A 31 14.21 0.61 14.68
N PRO A 32 14.80 0.40 15.88
CA PRO A 32 14.98 1.44 16.90
C PRO A 32 16.02 2.49 16.44
N GLU A 33 16.04 3.64 17.12
CA GLU A 33 17.02 4.71 16.89
C GLU A 33 17.09 5.23 15.44
N LYS A 34 15.98 5.14 14.72
CA LYS A 34 15.82 5.63 13.35
C LYS A 34 14.78 6.72 13.24
N THR A 35 14.97 7.58 12.25
CA THR A 35 13.97 8.55 11.78
C THR A 35 13.55 8.21 10.35
N TYR A 36 12.27 7.92 10.16
CA TYR A 36 11.66 7.63 8.87
C TYR A 36 10.87 8.85 8.40
N SER A 37 11.30 9.49 7.32
CA SER A 37 10.62 10.62 6.70
C SER A 37 9.93 10.17 5.43
N LEU A 38 8.61 10.01 5.49
CA LEU A 38 7.77 9.61 4.37
C LEU A 38 7.18 10.84 3.67
N THR A 39 7.26 10.86 2.35
CA THR A 39 6.52 11.76 1.47
C THR A 39 5.64 10.94 0.54
N MET A 40 4.38 11.33 0.42
CA MET A 40 3.44 10.75 -0.53
C MET A 40 2.87 11.84 -1.42
N ASN A 41 2.94 11.63 -2.73
CA ASN A 41 2.23 12.42 -3.73
C ASN A 41 1.28 11.48 -4.49
N MET A 42 0.01 11.86 -4.57
CA MET A 42 -0.99 11.14 -5.32
C MET A 42 -1.72 12.08 -6.25
N SER A 43 -2.03 11.63 -7.46
CA SER A 43 -2.81 12.37 -8.43
C SER A 43 -3.83 11.44 -9.04
N SER A 44 -5.07 11.90 -9.21
CA SER A 44 -6.13 11.08 -9.79
C SER A 44 -7.08 11.89 -10.65
N THR A 45 -7.57 11.29 -11.73
CA THR A 45 -8.69 11.79 -12.51
C THR A 45 -9.88 10.86 -12.28
N ASN A 46 -10.99 11.41 -11.80
CA ASN A 46 -12.26 10.71 -11.67
C ASN A 46 -13.18 11.15 -12.80
N ARG A 47 -13.74 10.19 -13.52
CA ARG A 47 -14.82 10.39 -14.50
C ARG A 47 -16.07 9.68 -14.02
N VAL A 48 -17.19 10.41 -13.96
CA VAL A 48 -18.49 9.88 -13.54
C VAL A 48 -19.45 9.93 -14.74
N ASN A 49 -20.13 8.81 -14.98
CA ASN A 49 -21.14 8.61 -16.01
C ASN A 49 -22.45 8.15 -15.38
N TYR A 50 -23.56 8.76 -15.78
CA TYR A 50 -24.89 8.35 -15.35
C TYR A 50 -25.50 7.41 -16.41
N LEU A 51 -25.69 6.15 -16.05
CA LEU A 51 -26.34 5.12 -16.85
C LEU A 51 -27.82 5.08 -16.45
N THR A 52 -28.66 5.78 -17.21
CA THR A 52 -30.09 5.91 -16.94
C THR A 52 -30.87 6.32 -18.20
N GLU A 53 -32.15 5.97 -18.24
CA GLU A 53 -33.10 6.43 -19.26
C GLU A 53 -33.76 7.78 -18.90
N ASN A 54 -33.52 8.30 -17.69
CA ASN A 54 -33.99 9.62 -17.29
C ASN A 54 -33.37 10.70 -18.17
N SER A 55 -34.20 11.44 -18.92
CA SER A 55 -33.77 12.44 -19.90
C SER A 55 -32.93 13.59 -19.31
N GLU A 56 -33.06 13.88 -18.02
CA GLU A 56 -32.28 14.95 -17.38
C GLU A 56 -30.84 14.52 -17.04
N LEU A 57 -30.60 13.21 -16.87
CA LEU A 57 -29.32 12.65 -16.46
C LEU A 57 -28.64 11.82 -17.55
N LYS A 58 -29.41 11.35 -18.54
CA LYS A 58 -28.93 10.51 -19.63
C LYS A 58 -27.78 11.19 -20.37
N GLY A 59 -26.63 10.51 -20.41
CA GLY A 59 -25.43 10.97 -21.10
C GLY A 59 -24.68 12.11 -20.40
N LYS A 60 -25.08 12.53 -19.19
CA LYS A 60 -24.28 13.46 -18.40
C LYS A 60 -23.01 12.79 -17.91
N THR A 61 -21.91 13.53 -18.01
CA THR A 61 -20.60 13.12 -17.50
C THR A 61 -20.01 14.23 -16.65
N ALA A 62 -19.31 13.87 -15.58
CA ALA A 62 -18.52 14.81 -14.79
C ALA A 62 -17.07 14.33 -14.68
N GLU A 63 -16.12 15.25 -14.74
CA GLU A 63 -14.71 14.95 -14.52
C GLU A 63 -14.17 15.81 -13.37
N SER A 64 -13.35 15.21 -12.52
CA SER A 64 -12.59 15.93 -11.50
C SER A 64 -11.15 15.45 -11.45
N ASN A 65 -10.24 16.40 -11.26
CA ASN A 65 -8.83 16.15 -11.05
C ASN A 65 -8.48 16.43 -9.60
N ASN A 66 -7.91 15.43 -8.94
CA ASN A 66 -7.53 15.48 -7.55
C ASN A 66 -6.03 15.27 -7.41
N SER A 67 -5.42 15.94 -6.44
CA SER A 67 -4.08 15.62 -5.99
C SER A 67 -3.99 15.69 -4.48
N THR A 68 -3.30 14.74 -3.87
CA THR A 68 -3.01 14.74 -2.43
C THR A 68 -1.51 14.73 -2.22
N LYS A 69 -1.03 15.61 -1.36
CA LYS A 69 0.34 15.58 -0.85
C LYS A 69 0.32 15.39 0.66
N MET A 70 1.14 14.49 1.15
CA MET A 70 1.25 14.14 2.57
C MET A 70 2.71 13.95 2.94
N THR A 71 3.06 14.38 4.15
CA THR A 71 4.31 13.98 4.78
C THR A 71 4.05 13.37 6.15
N ARG A 72 4.92 12.47 6.57
CA ARG A 72 4.88 11.84 7.89
C ARG A 72 6.31 11.61 8.36
N ILE A 73 6.59 11.94 9.61
CA ILE A 73 7.85 11.58 10.26
C ILE A 73 7.54 10.53 11.32
N THR A 74 8.35 9.48 11.38
CA THR A 74 8.31 8.49 12.46
C THR A 74 9.68 8.44 13.10
N THR A 75 9.78 8.82 14.37
CA THR A 75 11.02 8.78 15.14
C THR A 75 10.91 7.65 16.15
N THR A 76 11.88 6.74 16.13
CA THR A 76 12.02 5.65 17.11
C THR A 76 13.16 5.98 18.08
N LYS A 77 13.11 5.42 19.27
CA LYS A 77 14.14 5.61 20.32
C LYS A 77 14.84 4.28 20.63
N GLU A 78 15.81 4.36 21.53
CA GLU A 78 16.57 3.20 22.01
C GLU A 78 15.64 2.12 22.58
N ILE A 79 16.08 0.87 22.45
CA ILE A 79 15.44 -0.30 23.04
C ILE A 79 15.38 -0.15 24.56
N MET A 80 14.18 -0.33 25.10
CA MET A 80 13.90 -0.51 26.53
C MET A 80 13.87 -2.00 26.87
N ASN A 81 13.54 -2.33 28.11
CA ASN A 81 13.37 -3.72 28.55
C ASN A 81 12.37 -4.48 27.63
N ASN A 82 12.64 -5.78 27.40
CA ASN A 82 11.81 -6.70 26.60
C ASN A 82 11.70 -6.32 25.11
N ASP A 83 12.78 -5.88 24.46
CA ASP A 83 12.85 -5.58 23.01
C ASP A 83 11.81 -4.56 22.51
N SER A 84 11.30 -3.73 23.43
CA SER A 84 10.32 -2.69 23.12
C SER A 84 10.99 -1.33 22.99
N PHE A 85 10.53 -0.45 22.11
CA PHE A 85 11.10 0.89 21.98
C PHE A 85 10.04 1.97 21.72
N PRO A 86 10.18 3.17 22.31
CA PRO A 86 9.26 4.27 22.07
C PRO A 86 9.28 4.73 20.61
N ALA A 87 8.13 5.21 20.14
CA ALA A 87 8.00 5.86 18.85
C ALA A 87 7.06 7.08 18.90
N ILE A 88 7.37 8.05 18.05
CA ILE A 88 6.57 9.25 17.80
C ILE A 88 6.30 9.31 16.30
N ILE A 89 5.02 9.39 15.91
CA ILE A 89 4.58 9.61 14.54
C ILE A 89 4.00 11.01 14.44
N GLU A 90 4.52 11.83 13.55
CA GLU A 90 4.08 13.20 13.31
C GLU A 90 3.53 13.30 11.89
N TYR A 91 2.25 13.62 11.79
CA TYR A 91 1.62 13.90 10.51
C TYR A 91 1.91 15.35 10.12
N GLY A 92 2.58 15.53 8.98
CA GLY A 92 2.78 16.86 8.41
C GLY A 92 1.50 17.41 7.80
N GLN A 93 1.63 18.35 6.87
CA GLN A 93 0.47 18.84 6.13
C GLN A 93 -0.01 17.79 5.13
N ILE A 94 -1.31 17.50 5.18
CA ILE A 94 -2.01 16.66 4.21
C ILE A 94 -2.92 17.59 3.42
N ILE A 95 -2.49 17.94 2.21
CA ILE A 95 -3.19 18.89 1.35
C ILE A 95 -3.84 18.10 0.22
N THR A 96 -5.16 18.23 0.10
CA THR A 96 -5.92 17.73 -1.04
C THR A 96 -6.31 18.92 -1.91
N THR A 97 -6.10 18.80 -3.22
CA THR A 97 -6.55 19.78 -4.22
C THR A 97 -7.56 19.10 -5.11
N ILE A 98 -8.77 19.64 -5.23
CA ILE A 98 -9.84 19.16 -6.11
C ILE A 98 -10.16 20.29 -7.08
N ASN A 99 -9.95 20.07 -8.38
CA ASN A 99 -10.20 21.08 -9.43
C ASN A 99 -9.59 22.46 -9.11
N GLY A 100 -8.41 22.49 -8.49
CA GLY A 100 -7.70 23.71 -8.09
C GLY A 100 -8.04 24.24 -6.69
N SER A 101 -9.14 23.82 -6.08
CA SER A 101 -9.51 24.18 -4.71
C SER A 101 -8.75 23.33 -3.70
N LYS A 102 -8.05 23.98 -2.76
CA LYS A 102 -7.23 23.30 -1.74
C LYS A 102 -7.96 23.18 -0.42
N THR A 103 -7.83 22.02 0.21
CA THR A 103 -8.28 21.76 1.58
C THR A 103 -7.20 21.00 2.34
N THR A 104 -7.03 21.36 3.61
CA THR A 104 -6.14 20.67 4.54
C THR A 104 -6.93 19.61 5.27
N ASN A 105 -6.43 18.38 5.32
CA ASN A 105 -7.05 17.32 6.09
C ASN A 105 -6.93 17.61 7.60
N PRO A 106 -7.98 17.41 8.42
CA PRO A 106 -7.95 17.61 9.88
C PRO A 106 -6.90 16.78 10.63
N ILE A 107 -6.38 15.71 10.05
CA ILE A 107 -5.32 14.89 10.63
C ILE A 107 -3.96 15.61 10.58
N SER A 108 -3.81 16.64 9.75
CA SER A 108 -2.57 17.41 9.63
C SER A 108 -2.12 17.94 11.00
N GLY A 109 -0.83 17.79 11.32
CA GLY A 109 -0.26 18.21 12.61
C GLY A 109 -0.57 17.27 13.78
N THR A 110 -1.27 16.15 13.56
CA THR A 110 -1.52 15.15 14.61
C THR A 110 -0.20 14.47 15.01
N ILE A 111 0.01 14.29 16.31
CA ILE A 111 1.15 13.57 16.87
C ILE A 111 0.63 12.30 17.56
N VAL A 112 1.17 11.15 17.21
CA VAL A 112 0.86 9.87 17.86
C VAL A 112 2.09 9.39 18.61
N LYS A 113 1.91 9.07 19.89
CA LYS A 113 2.96 8.47 20.72
C LYS A 113 2.61 7.03 21.03
N GLY A 114 3.61 6.16 20.96
CA GLY A 114 3.43 4.75 21.24
C GLY A 114 4.73 4.04 21.54
N THR A 115 4.63 2.72 21.56
CA THR A 115 5.77 1.81 21.76
C THR A 115 5.65 0.68 20.78
N TYR A 116 6.73 0.38 20.06
CA TYR A 116 6.82 -0.81 19.25
C TYR A 116 7.27 -2.01 20.09
N PHE A 117 6.67 -3.16 19.82
CA PHE A 117 7.10 -4.47 20.27
C PHE A 117 6.69 -5.47 19.19
N ASP A 118 7.61 -6.34 18.75
CA ASP A 118 7.34 -7.32 17.68
C ASP A 118 6.73 -6.68 16.41
N ASN A 119 7.34 -5.58 15.96
CA ASN A 119 6.91 -4.78 14.79
C ASN A 119 5.47 -4.23 14.86
N LYS A 120 4.83 -4.25 16.04
CA LYS A 120 3.48 -3.72 16.27
C LYS A 120 3.54 -2.49 17.14
N LEU A 121 2.88 -1.43 16.68
CA LEU A 121 2.74 -0.20 17.46
C LEU A 121 1.61 -0.37 18.48
N ASN A 122 1.91 -0.12 19.76
CA ASN A 122 0.90 0.13 20.77
C ASN A 122 0.75 1.63 20.99
N VAL A 123 -0.41 2.18 20.66
CA VAL A 123 -0.66 3.62 20.71
C VAL A 123 -1.07 4.02 22.13
N LYS A 124 -0.29 4.91 22.73
CA LYS A 124 -0.54 5.47 24.06
C LYS A 124 -1.36 6.75 23.99
N GLU A 125 -1.07 7.62 23.02
CA GLU A 125 -1.64 8.96 22.97
C GLU A 125 -1.76 9.43 21.51
N VAL A 126 -2.87 10.12 21.19
CA VAL A 126 -3.09 10.83 19.92
C VAL A 126 -3.37 12.29 20.26
N LEU A 127 -2.44 13.17 19.92
CA LEU A 127 -2.49 14.61 20.19
C LEU A 127 -2.89 15.37 18.93
N SER A 128 -4.00 16.08 19.01
CA SER A 128 -4.46 17.01 17.97
C SER A 128 -5.42 18.03 18.57
N ASN A 129 -5.38 19.26 18.03
CA ASN A 129 -6.29 20.34 18.39
C ASN A 129 -7.61 20.29 17.61
N ASP A 130 -7.61 19.64 16.44
CA ASP A 130 -8.71 19.72 15.46
C ASP A 130 -9.55 18.43 15.41
N LEU A 131 -9.14 17.39 16.14
CA LEU A 131 -9.80 16.07 16.12
C LEU A 131 -10.62 15.83 17.39
N ASP A 132 -11.83 15.28 17.19
CA ASP A 132 -12.64 14.73 18.27
C ASP A 132 -12.12 13.36 18.75
N GLU A 133 -12.60 12.91 19.91
CA GLU A 133 -12.17 11.65 20.51
C GLU A 133 -12.54 10.42 19.67
N LYS A 134 -13.67 10.47 18.94
CA LYS A 134 -14.07 9.37 18.05
C LYS A 134 -13.01 9.18 16.94
N THR A 135 -12.55 10.28 16.34
CA THR A 135 -11.55 10.27 15.27
C THR A 135 -10.18 9.88 15.79
N LYS A 136 -9.76 10.37 16.96
CA LYS A 136 -8.51 9.94 17.61
C LYS A 136 -8.49 8.44 17.90
N ASN A 137 -9.60 7.89 18.41
CA ASN A 137 -9.73 6.45 18.62
C ASN A 137 -9.69 5.65 17.30
N GLY A 138 -10.25 6.20 16.22
CA GLY A 138 -10.12 5.63 14.88
C GLY A 138 -8.67 5.57 14.39
N ILE A 139 -7.90 6.65 14.57
CA ILE A 139 -6.47 6.70 14.23
C ILE A 139 -5.69 5.67 15.03
N LYS A 140 -5.93 5.61 16.35
CA LYS A 140 -5.33 4.60 17.23
C LYS A 140 -5.59 3.19 16.71
N TYR A 141 -6.86 2.84 16.48
CA TYR A 141 -7.23 1.52 16.00
C TYR A 141 -6.55 1.20 14.66
N ALA A 142 -6.53 2.15 13.72
CA ALA A 142 -5.90 1.96 12.42
C ALA A 142 -4.40 1.67 12.55
N LEU A 143 -3.68 2.43 13.39
CA LEU A 143 -2.23 2.25 13.59
C LEU A 143 -1.88 0.98 14.35
N GLU A 144 -2.71 0.52 15.28
CA GLU A 144 -2.48 -0.73 16.02
C GLU A 144 -2.79 -1.98 15.20
N ASN A 145 -3.63 -1.87 14.16
CA ASN A 145 -4.09 -2.99 13.33
C ASN A 145 -3.60 -2.95 11.88
N VAL A 146 -2.79 -1.95 11.51
CA VAL A 146 -2.22 -1.87 10.16
C VAL A 146 -1.30 -3.07 9.93
N LYS A 147 -1.53 -3.77 8.83
CA LYS A 147 -0.60 -4.81 8.35
C LYS A 147 0.56 -4.14 7.61
N PRO A 148 1.75 -4.77 7.56
CA PRO A 148 2.83 -4.26 6.73
C PRO A 148 2.39 -4.18 5.27
N ASP A 149 2.91 -3.19 4.54
CA ASP A 149 2.60 -3.00 3.11
C ASP A 149 3.09 -4.16 2.23
N ILE A 150 4.05 -4.94 2.76
CA ILE A 150 4.61 -6.15 2.15
C ILE A 150 4.83 -7.21 3.24
N ASP A 151 4.31 -8.42 3.01
CA ASP A 151 4.54 -9.59 3.88
C ASP A 151 5.35 -10.60 3.09
N PHE A 152 6.65 -10.65 3.35
CA PHE A 152 7.56 -11.52 2.62
C PHE A 152 7.33 -12.99 2.98
N PRO A 153 7.47 -13.92 2.02
CA PRO A 153 7.42 -15.33 2.32
C PRO A 153 8.62 -15.72 3.20
N LYS A 154 8.43 -16.70 4.07
CA LYS A 154 9.51 -17.25 4.93
C LYS A 154 10.65 -17.92 4.15
N LYS A 155 10.48 -18.12 2.84
CA LYS A 155 11.47 -18.78 1.99
C LYS A 155 12.29 -17.71 1.26
N PRO A 156 13.61 -17.91 1.10
CA PRO A 156 14.43 -17.03 0.27
C PRO A 156 13.89 -16.93 -1.14
N LEU A 157 13.95 -15.74 -1.73
CA LEU A 157 13.52 -15.44 -3.09
C LEU A 157 14.72 -15.40 -4.04
N LYS A 158 14.49 -15.80 -5.29
CA LYS A 158 15.42 -15.62 -6.41
C LYS A 158 14.91 -14.54 -7.34
N ILE A 159 15.81 -13.99 -8.15
CA ILE A 159 15.40 -13.10 -9.24
C ILE A 159 14.42 -13.83 -10.16
N GLY A 160 13.26 -13.22 -10.39
CA GLY A 160 12.15 -13.77 -11.15
C GLY A 160 11.06 -14.43 -10.30
N ASP A 161 11.32 -14.74 -9.02
CA ASP A 161 10.30 -15.29 -8.13
C ASP A 161 9.21 -14.25 -7.84
N SER A 162 7.98 -14.73 -7.69
CA SER A 162 6.82 -13.93 -7.32
C SER A 162 6.15 -14.47 -6.06
N PHE A 163 5.54 -13.58 -5.29
CA PHE A 163 4.69 -13.93 -4.15
C PHE A 163 3.50 -12.98 -4.05
N GLU A 164 2.42 -13.48 -3.47
CA GLU A 164 1.19 -12.73 -3.25
C GLU A 164 1.07 -12.27 -1.80
N HIS A 165 0.56 -11.06 -1.62
CA HIS A 165 0.14 -10.51 -0.35
C HIS A 165 -1.33 -10.11 -0.41
N ASN A 166 -2.15 -10.78 0.41
CA ASN A 166 -3.58 -10.55 0.49
C ASN A 166 -3.91 -9.64 1.67
N MET A 167 -4.50 -8.48 1.37
CA MET A 167 -4.91 -7.48 2.35
C MET A 167 -6.44 -7.34 2.35
N PRO A 168 -7.17 -8.29 2.95
CA PRO A 168 -8.59 -8.11 3.16
C PRO A 168 -8.81 -7.02 4.20
N MET A 169 -9.67 -6.06 3.87
CA MET A 169 -10.10 -5.00 4.76
C MET A 169 -11.61 -5.07 4.94
N THR A 170 -12.07 -4.77 6.14
CA THR A 170 -13.50 -4.62 6.44
C THR A 170 -13.71 -3.27 7.09
N ILE A 171 -14.50 -2.41 6.45
CA ILE A 171 -14.85 -1.11 6.99
C ILE A 171 -16.27 -1.21 7.56
N PRO A 172 -16.43 -1.12 8.89
CA PRO A 172 -17.76 -1.09 9.48
C PRO A 172 -18.47 0.23 9.13
N ILE A 173 -19.73 0.14 8.70
CA ILE A 173 -20.60 1.29 8.46
C ILE A 173 -21.78 1.18 9.42
N GLU A 174 -22.02 2.24 10.19
CA GLU A 174 -23.17 2.31 11.10
C GLU A 174 -24.48 2.28 10.30
N GLY A 175 -25.40 1.38 10.64
CA GLY A 175 -26.68 1.24 9.96
C GLY A 175 -26.66 0.51 8.61
N ALA A 176 -25.51 -0.03 8.18
CA ALA A 176 -25.38 -0.75 6.90
C ALA A 176 -24.51 -2.02 7.02
N ASN A 177 -24.47 -2.84 5.96
CA ASN A 177 -23.55 -3.96 5.91
C ASN A 177 -22.10 -3.47 5.85
N PRO A 178 -21.15 -4.14 6.54
CA PRO A 178 -19.74 -3.80 6.45
C PRO A 178 -19.23 -3.88 5.01
N VAL A 179 -18.43 -2.91 4.60
CA VAL A 179 -17.79 -2.92 3.28
C VAL A 179 -16.60 -3.86 3.33
N LYS A 180 -16.61 -4.87 2.46
CA LYS A 180 -15.48 -5.78 2.28
C LYS A 180 -14.67 -5.31 1.08
N ILE A 181 -13.36 -5.20 1.30
CA ILE A 181 -12.39 -4.83 0.28
C ILE A 181 -11.34 -5.92 0.26
N GLU A 182 -11.04 -6.47 -0.90
CA GLU A 182 -9.98 -7.43 -1.13
C GLU A 182 -8.94 -6.77 -2.02
N ILE A 183 -7.72 -6.63 -1.50
CA ILE A 183 -6.56 -6.13 -2.24
C ILE A 183 -5.56 -7.28 -2.31
N ILE A 184 -5.24 -7.69 -3.52
CA ILE A 184 -4.23 -8.74 -3.79
C ILE A 184 -3.06 -8.07 -4.47
N LYS A 185 -1.88 -8.16 -3.88
CA LYS A 185 -0.64 -7.62 -4.42
C LYS A 185 0.28 -8.77 -4.82
N THR A 186 0.70 -8.82 -6.07
CA THR A 186 1.75 -9.73 -6.54
C THR A 186 3.05 -8.96 -6.69
N PHE A 187 4.06 -9.35 -5.93
CA PHE A 187 5.42 -8.80 -6.03
C PHE A 187 6.29 -9.79 -6.79
N THR A 188 7.07 -9.31 -7.76
CA THR A 188 8.06 -10.11 -8.49
C THR A 188 9.43 -9.52 -8.30
N LEU A 189 10.38 -10.29 -7.75
CA LEU A 189 11.75 -9.82 -7.52
C LEU A 189 12.47 -9.64 -8.86
N LYS A 190 12.71 -8.39 -9.25
CA LYS A 190 13.32 -8.05 -10.55
C LYS A 190 14.84 -8.03 -10.49
N SER A 191 15.41 -7.47 -9.43
CA SER A 191 16.86 -7.36 -9.24
C SER A 191 17.20 -7.00 -7.81
N VAL A 192 18.42 -7.34 -7.38
CA VAL A 192 19.04 -6.81 -6.17
C VAL A 192 20.38 -6.20 -6.55
N LYS A 193 20.62 -4.94 -6.15
CA LYS A 193 21.89 -4.23 -6.35
C LYS A 193 22.16 -3.35 -5.15
N GLU A 194 23.37 -3.42 -4.60
CA GLU A 194 23.80 -2.55 -3.49
C GLU A 194 22.82 -2.54 -2.30
N ASN A 195 22.29 -3.71 -1.94
CA ASN A 195 21.25 -3.92 -0.90
C ASN A 195 19.87 -3.34 -1.19
N ILE A 196 19.64 -2.81 -2.41
CA ILE A 196 18.32 -2.41 -2.86
C ILE A 196 17.72 -3.50 -3.73
N ALA A 197 16.59 -4.05 -3.29
CA ALA A 197 15.77 -4.95 -4.07
C ALA A 197 14.68 -4.18 -4.80
N ILE A 198 14.54 -4.46 -6.09
CA ILE A 198 13.49 -3.88 -6.94
C ILE A 198 12.45 -4.95 -7.21
N PHE A 199 11.20 -4.67 -6.84
CA PHE A 199 10.05 -5.51 -7.11
C PHE A 199 9.15 -4.87 -8.16
N ILE A 200 8.69 -5.67 -9.11
CA ILE A 200 7.54 -5.32 -9.95
C ILE A 200 6.29 -5.65 -9.15
N LEU A 201 5.41 -4.67 -9.01
CA LEU A 201 4.15 -4.76 -8.30
C LEU A 201 3.01 -4.88 -9.31
N LYS A 202 2.11 -5.84 -9.10
CA LYS A 202 0.78 -5.88 -9.70
C LYS A 202 -0.25 -5.95 -8.59
N GLU A 203 -1.32 -5.18 -8.69
CA GLU A 203 -2.35 -5.15 -7.67
C GLU A 203 -3.72 -5.35 -8.32
N THR A 204 -4.60 -6.06 -7.63
CA THR A 204 -6.02 -6.14 -7.98
C THR A 204 -6.83 -5.74 -6.76
N ILE A 205 -7.86 -4.93 -6.96
CA ILE A 205 -8.73 -4.41 -5.92
C ILE A 205 -10.16 -4.83 -6.25
N GLN A 206 -10.84 -5.43 -5.30
CA GLN A 206 -12.25 -5.79 -5.40
C GLN A 206 -13.01 -5.29 -4.18
N LEU A 207 -14.18 -4.71 -4.42
CA LEU A 207 -15.08 -4.24 -3.38
C LEU A 207 -16.50 -4.63 -3.77
N SER A 208 -17.24 -5.16 -2.81
CA SER A 208 -18.68 -5.34 -2.96
C SER A 208 -19.38 -5.06 -1.63
N THR A 209 -20.39 -4.22 -1.66
CA THR A 209 -21.26 -3.97 -0.51
C THR A 209 -22.68 -3.61 -0.94
N GLN A 210 -23.61 -3.81 -0.02
CA GLN A 210 -24.99 -3.39 -0.15
C GLN A 210 -25.35 -2.48 1.03
N ILE A 211 -25.74 -1.25 0.72
CA ILE A 211 -26.18 -0.23 1.67
C ILE A 211 -27.66 0.03 1.35
N GLU A 212 -28.56 -0.48 2.20
CA GLU A 212 -30.01 -0.43 1.98
C GLU A 212 -30.42 -0.99 0.59
N GLN A 213 -30.97 -0.15 -0.30
CA GLN A 213 -31.34 -0.48 -1.68
C GLN A 213 -30.23 -0.20 -2.69
N THR A 214 -29.08 0.33 -2.25
CA THR A 214 -27.96 0.69 -3.12
C THR A 214 -26.90 -0.42 -3.11
N ASN A 215 -26.55 -0.90 -4.31
CA ASN A 215 -25.45 -1.85 -4.48
C ASN A 215 -24.21 -1.11 -4.99
N VAL A 216 -23.09 -1.30 -4.30
CA VAL A 216 -21.81 -0.72 -4.69
C VAL A 216 -20.85 -1.87 -4.99
N THR A 217 -20.30 -1.84 -6.20
CA THR A 217 -19.22 -2.74 -6.61
C THR A 217 -18.07 -1.89 -7.11
N ALA A 218 -16.84 -2.32 -6.83
CA ALA A 218 -15.67 -1.75 -7.47
C ALA A 218 -14.68 -2.83 -7.85
N ASN A 219 -14.07 -2.67 -9.01
CA ASN A 219 -12.97 -3.51 -9.48
C ASN A 219 -11.86 -2.60 -9.97
N GLY A 220 -10.62 -2.94 -9.67
CA GLY A 220 -9.49 -2.18 -10.16
C GLY A 220 -8.25 -3.01 -10.28
N ASP A 221 -7.35 -2.53 -11.13
CA ASP A 221 -6.05 -3.11 -11.37
C ASP A 221 -4.99 -2.02 -11.26
N GLY A 222 -3.82 -2.41 -10.79
CA GLY A 222 -2.68 -1.53 -10.61
C GLY A 222 -1.37 -2.20 -10.96
N ASN A 223 -0.39 -1.38 -11.32
CA ASN A 223 0.98 -1.81 -11.57
C ASN A 223 1.95 -0.81 -10.96
N GLY A 224 3.12 -1.26 -10.55
CA GLY A 224 4.10 -0.40 -9.92
C GLY A 224 5.50 -0.99 -9.80
N ILE A 225 6.37 -0.20 -9.18
CA ILE A 225 7.72 -0.59 -8.80
C ILE A 225 7.91 -0.24 -7.33
N VAL A 226 8.41 -1.20 -6.57
CA VAL A 226 8.77 -1.03 -5.16
C VAL A 226 10.27 -1.23 -5.01
N GLU A 227 10.93 -0.28 -4.36
CA GLU A 227 12.32 -0.37 -3.95
C GLU A 227 12.37 -0.62 -2.45
N PHE A 228 13.06 -1.69 -2.08
CA PHE A 228 13.19 -2.17 -0.72
C PHE A 228 14.66 -2.18 -0.32
N ASP A 229 14.98 -1.50 0.78
CA ASP A 229 16.31 -1.52 1.37
C ASP A 229 16.41 -2.73 2.31
N ILE A 230 17.28 -3.68 1.94
CA ILE A 230 17.49 -4.93 2.68
C ILE A 230 18.17 -4.68 4.03
N ASN A 231 19.05 -3.68 4.14
CA ASN A 231 19.74 -3.39 5.39
C ASN A 231 18.79 -2.72 6.39
N GLU A 232 17.96 -1.81 5.89
CA GLU A 232 17.00 -1.10 6.72
C GLU A 232 15.69 -1.88 6.93
N ASN A 233 15.46 -2.96 6.19
CA ASN A 233 14.22 -3.75 6.23
C ASN A 233 12.96 -2.93 5.92
N GLN A 234 13.06 -2.00 4.97
CA GLN A 234 12.02 -1.01 4.68
C GLN A 234 11.81 -0.75 3.19
N ILE A 235 10.57 -0.43 2.83
CA ILE A 235 10.25 0.16 1.53
C ILE A 235 10.73 1.61 1.53
N ILE A 236 11.65 1.94 0.63
CA ILE A 236 12.18 3.29 0.45
C ILE A 236 11.51 4.03 -0.71
N LYS A 237 10.94 3.30 -1.69
CA LYS A 237 10.17 3.88 -2.77
C LYS A 237 9.03 2.95 -3.21
N ASN A 238 7.86 3.52 -3.47
CA ASN A 238 6.73 2.81 -4.07
C ASN A 238 6.02 3.72 -5.06
N ASN A 239 6.16 3.38 -6.34
CA ASN A 239 5.48 4.07 -7.43
C ASN A 239 4.45 3.13 -8.03
N ALA A 240 3.19 3.54 -8.02
CA ALA A 240 2.09 2.73 -8.52
C ALA A 240 1.10 3.57 -9.33
N SER A 241 0.52 2.95 -10.35
CA SER A 241 -0.59 3.47 -11.13
C SER A 241 -1.75 2.48 -11.01
N PHE A 242 -2.95 2.99 -10.78
CA PHE A 242 -4.15 2.17 -10.63
C PHE A 242 -5.34 2.76 -11.37
N THR A 243 -6.18 1.88 -11.88
CA THR A 243 -7.49 2.20 -12.44
C THR A 243 -8.53 1.44 -11.63
N ILE A 244 -9.50 2.16 -11.06
CA ILE A 244 -10.61 1.59 -10.31
C ILE A 244 -11.90 2.01 -10.99
N GLU A 245 -12.71 1.03 -11.36
CA GLU A 245 -14.08 1.22 -11.80
C GLU A 245 -15.03 0.95 -10.64
N VAL A 246 -15.87 1.93 -10.31
CA VAL A 246 -16.89 1.87 -9.27
C VAL A 246 -18.26 1.95 -9.92
N ASN A 247 -19.12 0.99 -9.63
CA ASN A 247 -20.51 0.96 -10.07
C ASN A 247 -21.43 1.05 -8.85
N VAL A 248 -22.25 2.09 -8.82
CA VAL A 248 -23.25 2.35 -7.78
C VAL A 248 -24.64 2.26 -8.40
N LYS A 249 -25.33 1.15 -8.15
CA LYS A 249 -26.75 1.01 -8.53
C LYS A 249 -27.61 1.59 -7.41
N ILE A 250 -28.19 2.76 -7.65
CA ILE A 250 -29.03 3.48 -6.67
C ILE A 250 -30.42 2.85 -6.63
N ASN A 251 -30.98 2.55 -7.79
CA ASN A 251 -32.25 1.84 -7.98
C ASN A 251 -32.26 1.15 -9.36
N ASP A 252 -33.40 0.63 -9.80
CA ASP A 252 -33.50 -0.06 -11.09
C ASP A 252 -33.31 0.86 -12.32
N ASP A 253 -33.48 2.17 -12.16
CA ASP A 253 -33.47 3.15 -13.25
C ASP A 253 -32.16 3.94 -13.35
N ILE A 254 -31.34 3.98 -12.28
CA ILE A 254 -30.15 4.82 -12.18
C ILE A 254 -28.96 4.01 -11.67
N THR A 255 -27.94 3.91 -12.52
CA THR A 255 -26.61 3.44 -12.14
C THR A 255 -25.59 4.55 -12.37
N VAL A 256 -24.74 4.80 -11.38
CA VAL A 256 -23.60 5.72 -11.49
C VAL A 256 -22.35 4.88 -11.69
N ASN A 257 -21.70 5.05 -12.84
CA ASN A 257 -20.41 4.44 -13.14
C ASN A 257 -19.32 5.50 -12.96
N SER A 258 -18.27 5.18 -12.22
CA SER A 258 -17.14 6.06 -11.98
C SER A 258 -15.84 5.34 -12.28
N ILE A 259 -14.97 5.96 -13.06
CA ILE A 259 -13.63 5.46 -13.37
C ILE A 259 -12.62 6.42 -12.75
N VAL A 260 -11.82 5.90 -11.83
CA VAL A 260 -10.73 6.62 -11.17
C VAL A 260 -9.42 6.10 -11.73
N ASN A 261 -8.67 6.96 -12.41
CA ASN A 261 -7.28 6.67 -12.76
C ASN A 261 -6.38 7.45 -11.81
N SER A 262 -5.38 6.80 -11.24
CA SER A 262 -4.53 7.42 -10.22
C SER A 262 -3.08 6.97 -10.34
N ASN A 263 -2.19 7.86 -9.94
CA ASN A 263 -0.77 7.60 -9.77
C ASN A 263 -0.37 8.01 -8.36
N SER A 264 0.41 7.18 -7.69
CA SER A 264 1.01 7.45 -6.38
C SER A 264 2.52 7.27 -6.43
N GLU A 265 3.23 8.19 -5.80
CA GLU A 265 4.65 8.08 -5.50
C GLU A 265 4.81 8.27 -3.99
N VAL A 266 5.39 7.25 -3.36
CA VAL A 266 5.75 7.24 -1.94
C VAL A 266 7.26 7.08 -1.85
N GLU A 267 7.89 7.95 -1.08
CA GLU A 267 9.32 7.88 -0.79
C GLU A 267 9.53 7.94 0.72
N THR A 268 10.41 7.07 1.24
CA THR A 268 10.82 7.04 2.65
C THR A 268 12.32 7.25 2.72
N LYS A 269 12.73 8.32 3.40
CA LYS A 269 14.12 8.55 3.79
C LYS A 269 14.34 8.04 5.20
N ILE A 270 15.45 7.35 5.43
CA ILE A 270 15.81 6.77 6.72
C ILE A 270 17.12 7.40 7.19
N GLU A 271 17.13 7.90 8.42
CA GLU A 271 18.29 8.51 9.11
C GLU A 271 18.53 7.83 10.46
#